data_AF-A0AAD5SHM4-F1
#
_entry.id   AF-A0AAD5SHM4-F1
#
_cell.length_a   1.000
_cell.length_b   1.000
_cell.length_c   1.000
_cell.angle_alpha   90.00
_cell.angle_beta   90.00
_cell.angle_gamma   90.00
#
_symmetry.space_group_name_H-M   'P 1'
#
loop_
_entity.id
_entity.type
_entity.pdbx_description
1 polymer ?
#
loop_
_entity_poly.entity_id
_entity_poly.type
_entity_poly.pdbx_seq_one_letter_code
_entity_poly.pdbx_strand_id
1 'polypeptide(L)'
;MADFILAGKADDPQYARAEMLGHHLSLNLPHYRFEPRPIVPDEWDEVARKIYVQYDWADRPARDRTIKVPGDALQQMVWRRSGELIGNANDFISLMKATYNQELDISQDTLDAIAQENLKTLLDTKK
;
A
#
# COMPACT_ATOMS: atom_id res chain seq x y z
N MET A 1 12.32 -6.42 -12.71
CA MET A 1 12.42 -5.67 -11.44
C MET A 1 11.00 -5.44 -10.99
N ALA A 2 10.63 -6.00 -9.84
CA ALA A 2 9.28 -5.85 -9.33
C ALA A 2 9.33 -4.77 -8.26
N ASP A 3 9.01 -3.55 -8.68
CA ASP A 3 8.91 -2.39 -7.82
C ASP A 3 7.42 -2.21 -7.45
N PHE A 4 7.09 -2.44 -6.19
CA PHE A 4 5.75 -2.22 -5.64
C PHE A 4 5.76 -0.98 -4.77
N ILE A 5 4.72 -0.17 -4.91
CA ILE A 5 4.51 1.04 -4.13
C ILE A 5 3.20 0.84 -3.38
N LEU A 6 3.28 0.88 -2.05
CA LEU A 6 2.13 0.84 -1.15
C LEU A 6 1.98 2.25 -0.60
N ALA A 7 0.91 2.96 -0.95
CA ALA A 7 0.56 4.19 -0.25
C ALA A 7 -0.74 4.00 0.52
N GLY A 8 -0.82 4.55 1.73
CA GLY A 8 -2.02 4.43 2.54
C GLY A 8 -1.95 5.32 3.76
N LYS A 9 -3.07 5.38 4.46
CA LYS A 9 -3.12 6.02 5.78
C LYS A 9 -2.19 5.27 6.74
N ALA A 10 -1.27 6.00 7.36
CA ALA A 10 -0.32 5.43 8.33
C ALA A 10 -1.01 4.81 9.56
N ASP A 11 -2.22 5.27 9.89
CA ASP A 11 -3.04 4.79 11.00
C ASP A 11 -3.80 3.48 10.71
N ASP A 12 -3.73 2.96 9.47
CA ASP A 12 -4.49 1.76 9.10
C ASP A 12 -3.70 0.45 9.38
N PRO A 13 -4.23 -0.49 10.19
CA PRO A 13 -3.55 -1.74 10.52
C PRO A 13 -3.35 -2.69 9.33
N GLN A 14 -4.18 -2.59 8.29
CA GLN A 14 -3.97 -3.35 7.05
C GLN A 14 -2.80 -2.78 6.24
N TYR A 15 -2.57 -1.45 6.30
CA TYR A 15 -1.42 -0.82 5.68
C TYR A 15 -0.14 -1.33 6.34
N ALA A 16 -0.09 -1.32 7.68
CA ALA A 16 1.02 -1.88 8.44
C ALA A 16 1.31 -3.34 8.07
N ARG A 17 0.25 -4.16 7.91
CA ARG A 17 0.39 -5.55 7.48
C ARG A 17 1.04 -5.69 6.11
N ALA A 18 0.56 -4.93 5.12
CA ALA A 18 1.11 -4.97 3.77
C ALA A 18 2.54 -4.41 3.71
N GLU A 19 2.86 -3.41 4.52
CA GLU A 19 4.20 -2.85 4.65
C GLU A 19 5.18 -3.89 5.17
N MET A 20 4.85 -4.57 6.27
CA MET A 20 5.66 -5.65 6.81
C MET A 20 5.89 -6.76 5.79
N LEU A 21 4.83 -7.17 5.09
CA LEU A 21 4.92 -8.22 4.08
C LEU A 21 5.80 -7.78 2.90
N GLY A 22 5.67 -6.54 2.47
CA GLY A 22 6.51 -5.93 1.44
C GLY A 22 7.98 -5.87 1.83
N HIS A 23 8.27 -5.45 3.07
CA HIS A 23 9.63 -5.45 3.63
C HIS A 23 10.21 -6.86 3.72
N HIS A 24 9.43 -7.82 4.21
CA HIS A 24 9.85 -9.22 4.31
C HIS A 24 10.20 -9.78 2.93
N LEU A 25 9.37 -9.53 1.91
CA LEU A 25 9.67 -9.93 0.53
C LEU A 25 10.91 -9.23 -0.02
N SER A 26 11.09 -7.94 0.27
CA SER A 26 12.28 -7.20 -0.17
C SER A 26 13.57 -7.73 0.44
N LEU A 27 13.52 -8.26 1.66
CA LEU A 27 14.66 -8.93 2.31
C LEU A 27 14.93 -10.33 1.73
N ASN A 28 13.88 -11.07 1.39
CA ASN A 28 13.99 -12.42 0.85
C ASN A 28 14.32 -12.47 -0.66
N LEU A 29 13.97 -11.42 -1.42
CA LEU A 29 14.11 -11.38 -2.87
C LEU A 29 15.06 -10.22 -3.28
N PRO A 30 16.27 -10.51 -3.78
CA PRO A 30 17.28 -9.49 -4.10
C PRO A 30 16.90 -8.54 -5.25
N HIS A 31 15.85 -8.84 -6.02
CA HIS A 31 15.34 -8.02 -7.13
C HIS A 31 13.96 -7.42 -6.88
N TYR A 32 13.43 -7.59 -5.67
CA TYR A 32 12.15 -7.05 -5.25
C TYR A 32 12.38 -5.73 -4.52
N ARG A 33 11.71 -4.68 -4.97
CA ARG A 33 11.73 -3.37 -4.34
C ARG A 33 10.34 -3.03 -3.85
N PHE A 34 10.26 -2.74 -2.57
CA PHE A 34 9.03 -2.31 -1.93
C PHE A 34 9.23 -0.91 -1.37
N GLU A 35 8.37 0.01 -1.80
CA GLU A 35 8.37 1.38 -1.32
C GLU A 35 7.05 1.64 -0.58
N PRO A 36 7.05 1.55 0.76
CA PRO A 36 5.95 2.07 1.54
C PRO A 36 5.97 3.59 1.52
N ARG A 37 4.78 4.17 1.31
CA ARG A 37 4.50 5.59 1.38
C ARG A 37 3.39 5.80 2.40
N PRO A 38 3.74 5.82 3.69
CA PRO A 38 2.78 6.15 4.72
C PRO A 38 2.42 7.64 4.56
N ILE A 39 1.13 7.95 4.58
CA ILE A 39 0.61 9.32 4.42
C ILE A 39 -0.27 9.60 5.64
N VAL A 40 -0.21 10.84 6.12
CA VAL A 40 -1.14 11.26 7.19
C VAL A 40 -2.58 11.14 6.69
N PRO A 41 -3.48 10.62 7.54
CA PRO A 41 -4.88 10.41 7.16
C PRO A 41 -5.59 11.68 6.69
N ASP A 42 -5.13 12.85 7.15
CA ASP A 42 -5.65 14.17 6.79
C ASP A 42 -5.33 14.55 5.32
N GLU A 43 -4.10 14.27 4.85
CA GLU A 43 -3.67 14.60 3.48
C GLU A 43 -3.91 13.43 2.49
N TRP A 44 -4.38 12.28 2.97
CA TRP A 44 -4.56 11.08 2.14
C TRP A 44 -5.45 11.32 0.94
N ASP A 45 -6.58 12.02 1.12
CA ASP A 45 -7.54 12.27 0.04
C ASP A 45 -6.91 13.06 -1.12
N GLU A 46 -6.16 14.12 -0.78
CA GLU A 46 -5.43 14.92 -1.77
C GLU A 46 -4.33 14.12 -2.47
N VAL A 47 -3.56 13.33 -1.73
CA VAL A 47 -2.46 12.55 -2.31
C VAL A 47 -3.01 11.41 -3.18
N ALA A 48 -4.06 10.71 -2.74
CA ALA A 48 -4.70 9.66 -3.52
C ALA A 48 -5.22 10.20 -4.86
N ARG A 49 -5.84 11.39 -4.86
CA ARG A 49 -6.26 12.08 -6.09
C ARG A 49 -5.07 12.45 -6.97
N LYS A 50 -4.00 13.02 -6.40
CA LYS A 50 -2.78 13.36 -7.16
C LYS A 50 -2.14 12.14 -7.82
N ILE A 51 -2.02 11.02 -7.10
CA ILE A 51 -1.47 9.77 -7.64
C ILE A 51 -2.36 9.25 -8.77
N TYR A 52 -3.68 9.25 -8.58
CA TYR A 52 -4.63 8.78 -9.59
C TYR A 52 -4.53 9.55 -10.90
N VAL A 53 -4.40 10.88 -10.81
CA VAL A 53 -4.18 11.76 -11.96
C VAL A 53 -2.77 11.56 -12.55
N GLN A 54 -1.75 11.43 -11.72
CA GLN A 54 -0.36 11.27 -12.15
C GLN A 54 -0.12 9.98 -12.95
N TYR A 55 -0.76 8.88 -12.56
CA TYR A 55 -0.65 7.60 -13.27
C TYR A 55 -1.63 7.44 -14.43
N ASP A 56 -2.46 8.46 -14.67
CA ASP A 56 -3.43 8.53 -15.76
C ASP A 56 -4.30 7.25 -15.82
N TRP A 57 -4.67 6.74 -14.63
CA TRP A 57 -5.52 5.56 -14.50
C TRP A 57 -6.93 5.78 -15.08
N ALA A 58 -7.28 7.04 -15.39
CA ALA A 58 -8.48 7.42 -16.11
C ALA A 58 -8.41 7.15 -17.63
N ASP A 59 -7.23 7.23 -18.26
CA ASP A 59 -7.06 7.12 -19.72
C ASP A 59 -6.59 5.72 -20.15
N ARG A 60 -6.04 4.91 -19.24
CA ARG A 60 -5.68 3.53 -19.59
C ARG A 60 -6.93 2.76 -20.02
N PRO A 61 -6.88 1.99 -21.13
CA PRO A 61 -8.00 1.21 -21.62
C PRO A 61 -8.44 0.22 -20.54
N ALA A 62 -9.54 0.60 -19.89
CA ALA A 62 -10.11 -0.06 -18.74
C ALA A 62 -10.51 -1.50 -19.08
N ARG A 63 -9.65 -2.46 -18.74
CA ARG A 63 -10.13 -3.81 -18.43
C ARG A 63 -10.76 -3.86 -17.04
N ASP A 64 -10.46 -2.88 -16.17
CA ASP A 64 -11.04 -2.78 -14.84
C ASP A 64 -11.64 -1.38 -14.62
N ARG A 65 -12.91 -1.25 -15.03
CA ARG A 65 -13.73 -0.05 -14.83
C ARG A 65 -14.20 0.10 -13.37
N THR A 66 -13.59 -0.65 -12.45
CA THR A 66 -13.91 -0.72 -11.02
C THR A 66 -12.94 0.09 -10.18
N ILE A 67 -12.21 1.06 -10.75
CA ILE A 67 -11.34 1.91 -9.95
C ILE A 67 -12.24 2.88 -9.18
N LYS A 68 -12.58 2.45 -7.95
CA LYS A 68 -13.29 3.25 -6.97
C LYS A 68 -12.54 4.57 -6.78
N VAL A 69 -13.31 5.65 -6.79
CA VAL A 69 -12.81 7.03 -6.65
C VAL A 69 -11.78 7.09 -5.52
N PRO A 70 -10.53 7.55 -5.76
CA PRO A 70 -9.55 7.72 -4.70
C PRO A 70 -10.06 8.77 -3.72
N GLY A 71 -10.12 8.41 -2.44
CA GLY A 71 -10.61 9.29 -1.37
C GLY A 71 -11.63 8.61 -0.47
N ASP A 72 -12.74 8.13 -1.05
CA ASP A 72 -13.91 7.71 -0.26
C ASP A 72 -13.93 6.20 0.05
N ALA A 73 -13.34 5.36 -0.82
CA ALA A 73 -13.46 3.90 -0.73
C ALA A 73 -12.14 3.12 -0.61
N LEU A 74 -10.99 3.78 -0.81
CA LEU A 74 -9.67 3.17 -0.72
C LEU A 74 -8.87 3.92 0.35
N GLN A 75 -8.74 3.31 1.53
CA GLN A 75 -7.87 3.83 2.59
C GLN A 75 -6.38 3.59 2.26
N GLN A 76 -6.13 2.72 1.29
CA GLN A 76 -4.83 2.15 0.94
C GLN A 76 -4.84 1.84 -0.54
N MET A 77 -3.71 2.06 -1.20
CA MET A 77 -3.51 1.85 -2.63
C MET A 77 -2.17 1.16 -2.84
N VAL A 78 -2.22 0.04 -3.54
CA VAL A 78 -1.04 -0.71 -3.95
C VAL A 78 -0.97 -0.71 -5.46
N TRP A 79 0.15 -0.26 -6.00
CA TRP A 79 0.40 -0.34 -7.43
C TRP A 79 1.84 -0.75 -7.69
N ARG A 80 2.05 -1.27 -8.90
CA ARG A 80 3.39 -1.53 -9.42
C ARG A 80 3.95 -0.27 -10.05
N ARG A 81 5.26 -0.11 -10.03
CA ARG A 81 5.97 0.98 -10.73
C ARG A 81 5.70 0.99 -12.23
N SER A 82 5.29 -0.14 -12.81
CA SER A 82 4.77 -0.25 -14.18
C SER A 82 3.45 0.53 -14.41
N GLY A 83 2.83 1.03 -13.35
CA GLY A 83 1.55 1.75 -13.33
C GLY A 83 0.33 0.82 -13.30
N GLU A 84 0.51 -0.45 -12.93
CA GLU A 84 -0.57 -1.42 -12.73
C GLU A 84 -1.08 -1.32 -11.29
N LEU A 85 -2.32 -0.87 -11.12
CA LEU A 85 -2.98 -0.81 -9.82
C LEU A 85 -3.36 -2.25 -9.41
N ILE A 86 -2.81 -2.72 -8.30
CA ILE A 86 -3.15 -4.01 -7.69
C ILE A 86 -4.44 -3.86 -6.87
N GLY A 87 -4.57 -2.76 -6.12
CA GLY A 87 -5.76 -2.47 -5.33
C GLY A 87 -5.44 -2.16 -3.88
N ASN A 88 -5.99 -2.92 -2.93
CA ASN A 88 -5.80 -2.74 -1.49
C ASN A 88 -4.68 -3.62 -0.94
N ALA A 89 -4.29 -3.39 0.32
CA ALA A 89 -3.37 -4.26 1.07
C ALA A 89 -3.77 -5.74 1.03
N ASN A 90 -5.06 -6.05 1.16
CA ASN A 90 -5.53 -7.44 1.13
C ASN A 90 -5.30 -8.10 -0.24
N ASP A 91 -5.43 -7.35 -1.33
CA ASP A 91 -5.17 -7.84 -2.67
C ASP A 91 -3.68 -8.14 -2.86
N PHE A 92 -2.82 -7.24 -2.36
CA PHE A 92 -1.39 -7.46 -2.31
C PHE A 92 -1.01 -8.71 -1.51
N ILE A 93 -1.58 -8.92 -0.32
CA ILE A 93 -1.33 -10.12 0.49
C ILE A 93 -1.77 -11.38 -0.27
N SER A 94 -2.94 -11.36 -0.90
CA SER A 94 -3.45 -12.46 -1.71
C SER A 94 -2.51 -12.77 -2.89
N LEU A 95 -2.05 -11.74 -3.60
CA LEU A 95 -1.11 -11.87 -4.71
C LEU A 95 0.23 -12.46 -4.26
N MET A 96 0.73 -12.07 -3.09
CA MET A 96 1.98 -12.60 -2.54
C MET A 96 1.84 -14.03 -2.05
N LYS A 97 0.70 -14.38 -1.45
CA LYS A 97 0.37 -15.77 -1.13
C LYS A 97 0.27 -16.62 -2.40
N ALA A 98 -0.36 -16.12 -3.45
CA ALA A 98 -0.48 -16.83 -4.72
C ALA A 98 0.87 -16.96 -5.47
N THR A 99 1.74 -15.94 -5.40
CA THR A 99 2.98 -15.88 -6.18
C THR A 99 4.16 -16.54 -5.46
N TYR A 100 4.30 -16.32 -4.15
CA TYR A 100 5.45 -16.74 -3.36
C TYR A 100 5.09 -17.77 -2.27
N ASN A 101 3.81 -18.11 -2.11
CA ASN A 101 3.31 -19.00 -1.05
C ASN A 101 3.77 -18.57 0.35
N GLN A 102 3.97 -17.25 0.54
CA GLN A 102 4.32 -16.63 1.81
C GLN A 102 3.06 -16.11 2.48
N GLU A 103 2.79 -16.52 3.70
CA GLU A 103 1.77 -15.91 4.54
C GLU A 103 2.40 -15.37 5.82
N LEU A 104 2.02 -14.16 6.19
CA LEU A 104 2.32 -13.60 7.49
C LEU A 104 1.07 -13.73 8.34
N ASP A 105 1.11 -14.70 9.25
CA ASP A 105 0.14 -14.83 10.34
C ASP A 105 0.53 -13.81 11.41
N ILE A 106 0.00 -12.60 11.29
CA ILE A 106 0.23 -11.52 12.24
C ILE A 106 -1.07 -11.27 12.98
N SER A 107 -1.01 -11.34 14.30
CA SER A 107 -2.13 -11.01 15.19
C SER A 107 -2.57 -9.55 14.99
N GLN A 108 -3.88 -9.32 15.00
CA GLN A 108 -4.49 -8.00 14.83
C GLN A 108 -3.95 -6.97 15.86
N ASP A 109 -3.65 -7.41 17.08
CA ASP A 109 -3.07 -6.59 18.16
C ASP A 109 -1.68 -6.04 17.80
N THR A 110 -0.85 -6.87 17.17
CA THR A 110 0.49 -6.47 16.69
C THR A 110 0.39 -5.49 15.51
N LEU A 111 -0.60 -5.68 14.63
CA LEU A 111 -0.85 -4.76 13.51
C LEU A 111 -1.30 -3.38 14.00
N ASP A 112 -2.14 -3.34 15.03
CA ASP A 112 -2.59 -2.09 15.64
C ASP A 112 -1.43 -1.32 16.30
N ALA A 113 -0.59 -2.02 17.06
CA ALA A 113 0.61 -1.44 17.66
C ALA A 113 1.57 -0.84 16.61
N ILE A 114 1.77 -1.54 15.48
CA ILE A 114 2.63 -1.07 14.39
C ILE A 114 2.00 0.11 13.65
N ALA A 115 0.69 0.10 13.40
CA ALA A 115 0.01 1.24 12.80
C ALA A 115 0.14 2.51 13.67
N GLN A 116 -0.03 2.37 14.98
CA GLN A 116 0.19 3.47 15.93
C GLN A 116 1.65 3.95 15.94
N GLU A 117 2.62 3.04 15.90
CA GLU A 117 4.04 3.38 15.86
C GLU A 117 4.43 4.07 14.54
N ASN A 118 3.88 3.61 13.41
CA ASN A 118 4.05 4.22 12.10
C ASN A 118 3.48 5.63 12.05
N LEU A 119 2.25 5.82 12.54
CA LEU A 119 1.64 7.14 12.62
C LEU A 119 2.48 8.08 13.50
N LYS A 120 2.92 7.60 14.67
CA LYS A 120 3.73 8.39 15.60
C LYS A 120 5.07 8.79 15.02
N THR A 121 5.75 7.87 14.34
CA THR A 121 7.04 8.13 13.66
C THR A 121 6.87 9.14 12.53
N LEU A 122 5.75 9.04 11.78
CA LEU A 122 5.46 9.97 10.69
C LEU A 122 5.12 11.38 11.18
N LEU A 123 4.39 11.47 12.30
CA LEU A 123 4.10 12.74 12.99
C LEU A 123 5.38 13.37 13.58
N ASP A 124 6.28 12.56 14.14
CA ASP A 124 7.56 13.00 14.70
C ASP A 124 8.51 13.52 13.60
N THR A 125 8.60 12.80 12.48
CA THR A 125 9.43 13.19 11.33
C THR A 125 8.96 14.50 10.66
N LYS A 126 7.70 14.91 10.84
CA LYS A 126 7.15 16.17 10.32
C LYS A 126 7.35 17.38 11.25
N LYS A 127 7.90 17.19 12.45
CA LYS A 127 8.05 18.24 13.48
C LYS A 127 9.39 18.95 13.42
#